data_AF-A0A5N4B635-F1
#
_entry.id   AF-A0A5N4B635-F1
#
_cell.length_a   1.000
_cell.length_b   1.000
_cell.length_c   1.000
_cell.angle_alpha   90.00
_cell.angle_beta   90.00
_cell.angle_gamma   90.00
#
_symmetry.space_group_name_H-M   'P 1'
#
loop_
_entity.id
_entity.type
_entity.pdbx_description
1 polymer ?
#
loop_
_entity_poly.entity_id
_entity_poly.type
_entity_poly.pdbx_seq_one_letter_code
_entity_poly.pdbx_strand_id
1 'polypeptide(L)'
;MEKLPVTNYTSLQQFETELQEEEFFQSMISSFLGIGGKDMADFTRTLMSKIICHELALECNWSGRNNKDGFMQYVNILKLILAVLQKNPITRNATQYDVTGVIKVWLRTAADRHGGRSKRRTESKNNSN
;
A
#
# COMPACT_ATOMS: atom_id res chain seq x y z
N MET A 1 -1.02 19.19 -5.09
CA MET A 1 -1.46 18.08 -4.22
C MET A 1 -2.05 17.02 -5.11
N GLU A 2 -1.28 15.96 -5.34
CA GLU A 2 -1.74 14.80 -6.09
C GLU A 2 -2.97 14.20 -5.41
N LYS A 3 -4.01 13.86 -6.18
CA LYS A 3 -5.23 13.28 -5.61
C LYS A 3 -5.00 11.82 -5.27
N LEU A 4 -5.06 11.51 -3.98
CA LEU A 4 -5.07 10.14 -3.49
C LEU A 4 -6.48 9.52 -3.63
N PRO A 5 -6.58 8.22 -3.96
CA PRO A 5 -5.49 7.28 -4.24
C PRO A 5 -4.87 7.49 -5.64
N VAL A 6 -3.56 7.29 -5.77
CA VAL A 6 -2.88 7.35 -7.07
C VAL A 6 -3.30 6.18 -7.96
N THR A 7 -3.46 6.46 -9.26
CA THR A 7 -4.04 5.52 -10.24
C THR A 7 -3.03 5.00 -11.27
N ASN A 8 -1.85 5.59 -11.34
CA ASN A 8 -0.82 5.24 -12.30
C ASN A 8 0.60 5.43 -11.72
N TYR A 9 1.61 4.89 -12.40
CA TYR A 9 2.99 4.93 -11.96
C TYR A 9 3.59 6.34 -11.89
N THR A 10 3.24 7.21 -12.83
CA THR A 10 3.73 8.59 -12.85
C THR A 10 3.25 9.35 -11.61
N SER A 11 1.97 9.23 -11.27
CA SER A 11 1.40 9.77 -10.04
C SER A 11 2.04 9.18 -8.78
N LEU A 12 2.36 7.87 -8.78
CA LEU A 12 3.04 7.23 -7.65
C LEU A 12 4.48 7.75 -7.47
N GLN A 13 5.21 7.96 -8.56
CA GLN A 13 6.56 8.56 -8.55
C GLN A 13 6.53 10.04 -8.14
N GLN A 14 5.54 10.79 -8.60
CA GLN A 14 5.32 12.17 -8.18
C GLN A 14 5.03 12.24 -6.68
N PHE A 15 4.13 11.39 -6.18
CA PHE A 15 3.84 11.33 -4.74
C PHE A 15 5.09 10.97 -3.91
N GLU A 16 5.91 10.01 -4.36
CA GLU A 16 7.20 9.68 -3.72
C GLU A 16 8.18 10.87 -3.67
N THR A 17 8.14 11.72 -4.69
CA THR A 17 8.97 12.93 -4.80
C THR A 17 8.41 14.07 -3.94
N GLU A 18 7.09 14.30 -3.94
CA GLU A 18 6.44 15.29 -3.07
C GLU A 18 6.71 15.00 -1.59
N LEU A 19 6.79 13.72 -1.21
CA LEU A 19 7.13 13.30 0.16
C LEU A 19 8.58 13.60 0.60
N GLN A 20 9.43 14.12 -0.29
CA GLN A 20 10.73 14.66 0.10
C GLN A 20 10.60 16.01 0.81
N GLU A 21 9.53 16.75 0.54
CA GLU A 21 9.25 18.03 1.20
C GLU A 21 8.69 17.78 2.61
N GLU A 22 9.41 18.26 3.63
CA GLU A 22 9.08 18.00 5.03
C GLU A 22 7.67 18.51 5.42
N GLU A 23 7.27 19.68 4.93
CA GLU A 23 5.94 20.24 5.18
C GLU A 23 4.84 19.34 4.62
N PHE A 24 5.03 18.84 3.39
CA PHE A 24 4.10 17.90 2.76
C PHE A 24 4.07 16.57 3.51
N PHE A 25 5.23 16.05 3.90
CA PHE A 25 5.36 14.81 4.68
C PHE A 25 4.60 14.89 6.02
N GLN A 26 4.78 15.97 6.80
CA GLN A 26 4.06 16.14 8.07
C GLN A 26 2.56 16.37 7.87
N SER A 27 2.15 17.07 6.82
CA SER A 27 0.74 17.24 6.44
C SER A 27 0.09 15.89 6.12
N MET A 28 0.79 15.03 5.37
CA MET A 28 0.34 13.69 5.05
C MET A 28 0.24 12.79 6.29
N ILE A 29 1.22 12.86 7.20
CA ILE A 29 1.14 12.16 8.48
C ILE A 29 -0.14 12.55 9.24
N SER A 30 -0.38 13.85 9.38
CA SER A 30 -1.53 14.38 10.12
C SER A 30 -2.85 13.92 9.51
N SER A 31 -2.94 13.95 8.17
CA SER A 31 -4.12 13.49 7.41
C SER A 31 -4.39 11.99 7.62
N PHE A 32 -3.34 11.17 7.62
CA PHE A 32 -3.47 9.72 7.78
C PHE A 32 -3.67 9.26 9.23
N LEU A 33 -3.18 10.00 10.20
CA LEU A 33 -3.45 9.73 11.62
C LEU A 33 -4.94 9.79 11.95
N GLY A 34 -5.69 10.69 11.30
CA GLY A 34 -7.14 10.82 11.50
C GLY A 34 -7.96 9.61 11.04
N ILE A 35 -7.37 8.69 10.27
CA ILE A 35 -8.04 7.48 9.78
C ILE A 35 -8.00 6.38 10.85
N GLY A 36 -6.82 6.16 11.44
CA GLY A 36 -6.58 5.09 12.40
C GLY A 36 -6.75 3.68 11.83
N GLY A 37 -6.74 2.70 12.73
CA GLY A 37 -7.00 1.29 12.45
C GLY A 37 -7.08 0.48 13.74
N LYS A 38 -7.61 -0.73 13.63
CA LYS A 38 -7.78 -1.63 14.79
C LYS A 38 -6.44 -2.09 15.38
N ASP A 39 -5.51 -2.41 14.50
CA ASP A 39 -4.18 -2.92 14.82
C ASP A 39 -3.19 -2.49 13.73
N MET A 40 -1.90 -2.76 13.93
CA MET A 40 -0.84 -2.36 12.98
C MET A 40 -1.07 -2.91 11.58
N ALA A 41 -1.52 -4.15 11.47
CA ALA A 41 -1.71 -4.78 10.17
C ALA A 41 -2.94 -4.20 9.46
N ASP A 42 -4.07 -4.03 10.17
CA ASP A 42 -5.26 -3.36 9.66
C ASP A 42 -4.94 -1.94 9.20
N PHE A 43 -4.28 -1.15 10.04
CA PHE A 43 -3.95 0.23 9.72
C PHE A 43 -3.00 0.32 8.52
N THR A 44 -1.99 -0.54 8.44
CA THR A 44 -1.10 -0.61 7.25
C THR A 44 -1.90 -0.88 5.97
N ARG A 45 -2.86 -1.82 5.98
CA ARG A 45 -3.69 -2.13 4.80
C ARG A 45 -4.61 -0.96 4.44
N THR A 46 -5.15 -0.28 5.43
CA THR A 46 -5.97 0.92 5.26
C THR A 46 -5.16 2.02 4.60
N LEU A 47 -3.95 2.32 5.08
CA LEU A 47 -3.05 3.30 4.47
C LEU A 47 -2.71 2.94 3.01
N MET A 48 -2.36 1.68 2.75
CA MET A 48 -2.10 1.21 1.38
C MET A 48 -3.29 1.47 0.44
N SER A 49 -4.52 1.20 0.90
CA SER A 49 -5.74 1.45 0.10
C SER A 49 -6.06 2.93 -0.12
N LYS A 50 -5.51 3.82 0.72
CA LYS A 50 -5.64 5.28 0.57
C LYS A 50 -4.57 5.85 -0.33
N ILE A 51 -3.39 5.24 -0.37
CA ILE A 51 -2.29 5.70 -1.22
C ILE A 51 -2.47 5.20 -2.65
N ILE A 52 -2.77 3.90 -2.86
CA ILE A 52 -2.75 3.26 -4.17
C ILE A 52 -4.12 2.70 -4.51
N CYS A 53 -4.61 2.94 -5.73
CA CYS A 53 -5.86 2.34 -6.18
C CYS A 53 -5.70 0.82 -6.41
N HIS A 54 -6.82 0.12 -6.55
CA HIS A 54 -6.81 -1.34 -6.69
C HIS A 54 -6.10 -1.78 -7.98
N GLU A 55 -6.37 -1.10 -9.09
CA GLU A 55 -5.84 -1.39 -10.42
C GLU A 55 -4.32 -1.29 -10.42
N LEU A 56 -3.77 -0.22 -9.86
CA LEU A 56 -2.32 -0.04 -9.73
C LEU A 56 -1.70 -1.08 -8.79
N ALA A 57 -2.40 -1.48 -7.73
CA ALA A 57 -1.92 -2.54 -6.84
C ALA A 57 -1.81 -3.91 -7.53
N LEU A 58 -2.57 -4.18 -8.60
CA LEU A 58 -2.45 -5.41 -9.40
C LEU A 58 -1.16 -5.42 -10.24
N GLU A 59 -0.71 -4.24 -10.65
CA GLU A 59 0.47 -4.05 -11.50
C GLU A 59 1.77 -3.94 -10.68
N CYS A 60 1.68 -3.70 -9.37
CA CYS A 60 2.82 -3.68 -8.46
C CYS A 60 3.13 -5.05 -7.84
N ASN A 61 4.40 -5.27 -7.49
CA ASN A 61 4.77 -6.26 -6.50
C ASN A 61 5.85 -5.69 -5.56
N TRP A 62 6.32 -6.48 -4.59
CA TRP A 62 7.33 -5.98 -3.66
C TRP A 62 8.68 -5.67 -4.33
N SER A 63 9.19 -6.58 -5.18
CA SER A 63 10.59 -6.60 -5.65
C SER A 63 10.82 -6.14 -7.09
N GLY A 64 9.76 -5.85 -7.84
CA GLY A 64 9.83 -5.44 -9.24
C GLY A 64 10.04 -6.58 -10.24
N ARG A 65 9.74 -7.83 -9.86
CA ARG A 65 9.93 -8.98 -10.76
C ARG A 65 8.85 -9.06 -11.84
N ASN A 66 9.17 -9.69 -12.97
CA ASN A 66 8.26 -9.95 -14.10
C ASN A 66 7.68 -8.67 -14.75
N ASN A 67 8.52 -7.65 -14.97
CA ASN A 67 8.14 -6.37 -15.57
C ASN A 67 7.07 -5.59 -14.78
N LYS A 68 6.87 -5.93 -13.51
CA LYS A 68 6.04 -5.17 -12.57
C LYS A 68 6.87 -4.15 -11.83
N ASP A 69 6.23 -3.08 -11.37
CA ASP A 69 6.91 -2.09 -10.56
C ASP A 69 7.19 -2.64 -9.15
N GLY A 70 8.39 -2.35 -8.65
CA GLY A 70 8.88 -2.82 -7.36
C GLY A 70 8.60 -1.82 -6.26
N PHE A 71 7.56 -2.07 -5.47
CA PHE A 71 7.12 -1.13 -4.44
C PHE A 71 8.19 -0.80 -3.38
N MET A 72 9.21 -1.66 -3.22
CA MET A 72 10.34 -1.40 -2.33
C MET A 72 11.18 -0.16 -2.72
N GLN A 73 11.03 0.34 -3.95
CA GLN A 73 11.75 1.54 -4.41
C GLN A 73 11.17 2.85 -3.86
N TYR A 74 9.92 2.85 -3.40
CA TYR A 74 9.22 4.03 -2.88
C TYR A 74 9.51 4.24 -1.38
N VAL A 75 10.75 4.65 -1.07
CA VAL A 75 11.29 4.74 0.29
C VAL A 75 10.54 5.77 1.14
N ASN A 76 10.14 6.91 0.57
CA ASN A 76 9.44 7.97 1.30
C ASN A 76 8.00 7.57 1.62
N ILE A 77 7.32 6.86 0.71
CA ILE A 77 6.03 6.25 1.01
C ILE A 77 6.15 5.23 2.15
N LEU A 78 7.18 4.38 2.14
CA LEU A 78 7.42 3.42 3.23
C LEU A 78 7.70 4.13 4.57
N LYS A 79 8.50 5.20 4.56
CA LYS A 79 8.75 6.04 5.74
C LYS A 79 7.48 6.69 6.25
N LEU A 80 6.62 7.21 5.36
CA LEU A 80 5.35 7.83 5.71
C LEU A 80 4.44 6.84 6.45
N ILE A 81 4.27 5.62 5.89
CA ILE A 81 3.45 4.57 6.51
C ILE A 81 3.99 4.24 7.90
N LEU A 82 5.30 4.04 8.04
CA LEU A 82 5.92 3.74 9.32
C LEU A 82 5.74 4.89 10.33
N ALA A 83 5.95 6.14 9.91
CA ALA A 83 5.82 7.31 10.76
C ALA A 83 4.38 7.49 11.26
N VAL A 84 3.37 7.30 10.40
CA VAL A 84 1.96 7.33 10.80
C VAL A 84 1.66 6.26 11.85
N LEU A 85 2.13 5.03 11.64
CA LEU A 85 1.92 3.94 12.59
C LEU A 85 2.61 4.19 13.92
N GLN A 86 3.83 4.73 13.91
CA GLN A 86 4.59 5.01 15.13
C GLN A 86 4.02 6.18 15.93
N LYS A 87 3.41 7.17 15.27
CA LYS A 87 2.72 8.28 15.95
C LYS A 87 1.35 7.89 16.53
N ASN A 88 0.74 6.80 16.07
CA ASN A 88 -0.52 6.33 16.64
C ASN A 88 -0.28 5.49 17.92
N PRO A 89 -0.94 5.81 19.06
CA PRO A 89 -0.72 5.11 20.34
C PRO A 89 -0.93 3.60 20.29
N ILE A 90 -1.86 3.11 19.46
CA ILE A 90 -2.20 1.68 19.33
C ILE A 90 -1.08 0.93 18.59
N THR A 91 -0.44 1.58 17.63
CA THR A 91 0.53 0.96 16.71
C THR A 91 1.96 1.45 16.90
N ARG A 92 2.24 2.18 17.99
CA ARG A 92 3.53 2.87 18.23
C ARG A 92 4.78 1.98 18.16
N ASN A 93 4.63 0.69 18.43
CA ASN A 93 5.71 -0.30 18.42
C ASN A 93 5.96 -0.89 17.01
N ALA A 94 5.31 -0.37 15.97
CA ALA A 94 5.48 -0.85 14.61
C ALA A 94 6.95 -0.76 14.16
N THR A 95 7.49 -1.88 13.69
CA THR A 95 8.82 -1.94 13.10
C THR A 95 8.74 -1.94 11.58
N GLN A 96 9.82 -1.52 10.92
CA GLN A 96 9.92 -1.60 9.47
C GLN A 96 9.73 -3.04 8.96
N TYR A 97 10.20 -4.04 9.71
CA TYR A 97 10.06 -5.46 9.36
C TYR A 97 8.58 -5.87 9.31
N ASP A 98 7.82 -5.55 10.36
CA ASP A 98 6.41 -5.93 10.46
C ASP A 98 5.57 -5.26 9.39
N VAL A 99 5.76 -3.95 9.20
CA VAL A 99 5.07 -3.14 8.20
C VAL A 99 5.37 -3.66 6.79
N THR A 100 6.64 -3.93 6.49
CA THR A 100 7.05 -4.51 5.21
C THR A 100 6.42 -5.88 4.97
N GLY A 101 6.33 -6.72 6.01
CA GLY A 101 5.64 -8.00 5.95
C GLY A 101 4.18 -7.86 5.53
N VAL A 102 3.46 -6.91 6.13
CA VAL A 102 2.06 -6.62 5.79
C VAL A 102 1.93 -6.09 4.37
N ILE A 103 2.77 -5.14 3.95
CA ILE A 103 2.75 -4.57 2.59
C ILE A 103 3.02 -5.66 1.53
N LYS A 104 4.00 -6.54 1.75
CA LYS A 104 4.28 -7.68 0.85
C LYS A 104 3.07 -8.57 0.66
N VAL A 105 2.43 -8.97 1.75
CA VAL A 105 1.20 -9.77 1.70
C VAL A 105 0.08 -8.99 1.02
N TRP A 106 -0.01 -7.69 1.27
CA TRP A 106 -1.01 -6.84 0.67
C TRP A 106 -0.83 -6.75 -0.86
N LEU A 107 0.37 -6.49 -1.37
CA LEU A 107 0.60 -6.48 -2.83
C LEU A 107 0.35 -7.86 -3.46
N ARG A 108 0.87 -8.93 -2.83
CA ARG A 108 0.68 -10.31 -3.33
C ARG A 108 -0.78 -10.71 -3.44
N THR A 109 -1.61 -10.29 -2.48
CA THR A 109 -3.03 -10.64 -2.44
C THR A 109 -3.93 -9.63 -3.14
N ALA A 110 -3.37 -8.64 -3.87
CA ALA A 110 -4.16 -7.66 -4.61
C ALA A 110 -5.15 -8.35 -5.55
N ALA A 111 -4.70 -9.35 -6.33
CA ALA A 111 -5.54 -10.10 -7.26
C ALA A 111 -6.66 -10.94 -6.60
N ASP A 112 -6.62 -11.13 -5.27
CA ASP A 112 -7.68 -11.83 -4.53
C ASP A 112 -8.74 -10.88 -3.99
N ARG A 113 -8.45 -9.58 -3.96
CA ARG A 113 -9.42 -8.53 -3.55
C ARG A 113 -10.50 -8.38 -4.61
N HIS A 114 -11.64 -7.81 -4.24
CA HIS A 114 -12.78 -7.59 -5.15
C HIS A 114 -13.32 -8.86 -5.85
N GLY A 115 -13.21 -10.03 -5.22
CA GLY A 115 -13.85 -11.26 -5.70
C GLY A 115 -12.97 -12.14 -6.60
N GLY A 116 -11.67 -11.87 -6.70
CA GLY A 116 -10.73 -12.70 -7.47
C GLY A 116 -10.65 -14.17 -7.01
N ARG A 117 -10.89 -14.43 -5.71
CA ARG A 117 -11.05 -15.81 -5.20
C ARG A 117 -12.22 -16.57 -5.81
N SER A 118 -13.32 -15.89 -6.12
CA SER A 118 -14.48 -16.50 -6.77
C SER A 118 -14.21 -16.77 -8.25
N LYS A 119 -13.51 -15.86 -8.94
CA LYS A 119 -13.14 -16.02 -10.37
C LYS A 119 -12.20 -17.20 -10.63
N ARG A 120 -11.17 -17.39 -9.78
CA ARG A 120 -10.28 -18.58 -9.93
C ARG A 120 -11.01 -19.88 -9.67
N ARG A 121 -11.93 -19.91 -8.70
CA ARG A 121 -12.76 -21.10 -8.43
C ARG A 121 -13.67 -21.47 -9.60
N THR A 122 -14.10 -20.49 -10.40
CA THR A 122 -14.89 -20.74 -11.62
C THR A 122 -14.02 -21.11 -12.82
N GLU A 123 -12.83 -20.51 -12.99
CA GLU A 123 -11.91 -20.85 -14.08
C GLU A 123 -11.31 -22.26 -13.94
N SER A 124 -10.95 -22.69 -12.73
CA SER A 124 -10.46 -24.05 -12.49
C SER A 124 -11.51 -25.14 -12.77
N LYS A 125 -12.81 -24.82 -12.73
CA LYS A 125 -13.89 -25.75 -13.06
C LYS A 125 -14.14 -25.86 -14.57
N ASN A 126 -13.94 -24.78 -15.31
CA ASN A 126 -14.18 -24.76 -16.76
C ASN A 126 -13.04 -25.39 -17.57
N ASN A 127 -11.82 -25.44 -17.03
CA ASN A 127 -10.64 -26.03 -17.69
C ASN A 127 -10.44 -27.53 -17.40
N SER A 128 -11.40 -28.18 -16.75
CA SER A 128 -11.39 -29.62 -16.44
C SER A 128 -12.55 -30.37 -17.09
N ASN A 129 -13.12 -29.81 -18.16
CA ASN A 129 -14.23 -30.38 -18.93
C ASN A 129 -13.83 -30.54 -20.39
#